data_AF-A0A9D9S3F1-F1
#
_entry.id   AF-A0A9D9S3F1-F1
#
_cell.length_a   1.000
_cell.length_b   1.000
_cell.length_c   1.000
_cell.angle_alpha   90.00
_cell.angle_beta   90.00
_cell.angle_gamma   90.00
#
_symmetry.space_group_name_H-M   'P 1'
#
loop_
_entity.id
_entity.type
_entity.pdbx_description
1 polymer ?
#
loop_
_entity_poly.entity_id
_entity_poly.type
_entity_poly.pdbx_seq_one_letter_code
_entity_poly.pdbx_strand_id
1 'polypeptide(L)'
;MAASVEEMAVSIDQVKENATEAHNISQTAGQISEEGASVIHNAASEMRKISEAVQASSQIVEDLGHQSVQITSIVNTIKEIADQTNLLALNAAIEAARAGEQGRGFAVVADEVRKLAERTGNSTKEIGEMVTKIQNGTRSAVSSMQDGVRQVSNGVELANQAGDSINRIRDGALRVTVVVNGISDSISEQSMASNEIAQKLEVIAQMSEESAAAVRQTADAARQLQALSSSLRQTVAQFKT
;
A
#
# COMPACT_ATOMS: atom_id res chain seq x y z
N MET A 1 -13.02 -37.02 38.19
CA MET A 1 -14.23 -36.86 37.37
C MET A 1 -14.84 -35.47 37.54
N ALA A 2 -15.17 -35.02 38.76
CA ALA A 2 -15.55 -33.61 38.98
C ALA A 2 -14.48 -32.61 38.49
N ALA A 3 -13.21 -32.82 38.87
CA ALA A 3 -12.09 -31.99 38.40
C ALA A 3 -11.95 -31.92 36.86
N SER A 4 -12.30 -32.98 36.14
CA SER A 4 -12.21 -33.01 34.67
C SER A 4 -13.31 -32.19 34.00
N VAL A 5 -14.48 -32.09 34.63
CA VAL A 5 -15.57 -31.22 34.15
C VAL A 5 -15.28 -29.76 34.47
N GLU A 6 -14.67 -29.50 35.62
CA GLU A 6 -14.18 -28.17 36.00
C GLU A 6 -13.08 -27.70 35.03
N GLU A 7 -12.09 -28.55 34.70
CA GLU A 7 -11.09 -28.27 33.67
C GLU A 7 -11.71 -28.02 32.28
N MET A 8 -12.76 -28.78 31.93
CA MET A 8 -13.48 -28.57 30.67
C MET A 8 -14.19 -27.20 30.63
N ALA A 9 -14.83 -26.79 31.73
CA ALA A 9 -15.45 -25.47 31.83
C ALA A 9 -14.42 -24.35 31.68
N VAL A 10 -13.28 -24.46 32.37
CA VAL A 10 -12.16 -23.50 32.22
C VAL A 10 -11.64 -23.45 30.78
N SER A 11 -11.49 -24.61 30.14
CA SER A 11 -11.05 -24.67 28.73
C SER A 11 -12.05 -24.01 27.79
N ILE A 12 -13.36 -24.17 28.01
CA ILE A 12 -14.41 -23.54 27.19
C ILE A 12 -14.35 -22.02 27.33
N ASP A 13 -14.19 -21.51 28.55
CA ASP A 13 -14.05 -20.07 28.80
C ASP A 13 -12.78 -19.50 28.14
N GLN A 14 -11.66 -20.22 28.19
CA GLN A 14 -10.43 -19.80 27.52
C GLN A 14 -10.60 -19.73 26.00
N VAL A 15 -11.25 -20.72 25.38
CA VAL A 15 -11.50 -20.72 23.93
C VAL A 15 -12.46 -19.59 23.55
N LYS A 16 -13.42 -19.25 24.41
CA LYS A 16 -14.34 -18.11 24.23
C LYS A 16 -13.61 -16.77 24.24
N GLU A 17 -12.69 -16.58 25.17
CA GLU A 17 -11.86 -15.37 25.24
C GLU A 17 -11.00 -15.24 23.97
N ASN A 18 -10.34 -16.32 23.56
CA ASN A 18 -9.54 -16.36 22.33
C ASN A 18 -10.38 -16.07 21.08
N ALA A 19 -11.60 -16.61 20.99
CA ALA A 19 -12.52 -16.33 19.89
C ALA A 19 -12.92 -14.85 19.86
N THR A 20 -13.21 -14.26 21.02
CA THR A 20 -13.55 -12.83 21.14
C THR A 20 -12.38 -11.94 20.71
N GLU A 21 -11.16 -12.28 21.14
CA GLU A 21 -9.96 -11.56 20.72
C GLU A 21 -9.74 -11.66 19.19
N ALA A 22 -9.86 -12.86 18.62
CA ALA A 22 -9.75 -13.07 17.17
C ALA A 22 -10.82 -12.30 16.38
N HIS A 23 -12.04 -12.19 16.91
CA HIS A 23 -13.10 -11.37 16.33
C HIS A 23 -12.68 -9.89 16.24
N ASN A 24 -12.21 -9.32 17.36
CA ASN A 24 -11.81 -7.91 17.45
C ASN A 24 -10.62 -7.60 16.53
N ILE A 25 -9.62 -8.49 16.49
CA ILE A 25 -8.47 -8.37 15.58
C ILE A 25 -8.93 -8.38 14.12
N SER A 26 -9.83 -9.29 13.76
CA SER A 26 -10.34 -9.40 12.39
C SER A 26 -11.16 -8.17 11.99
N GLN A 27 -12.00 -7.65 12.89
CA GLN A 27 -12.76 -6.43 12.64
C GLN A 27 -11.82 -5.23 12.42
N THR A 28 -10.82 -5.07 13.28
CA THR A 28 -9.82 -4.01 13.19
C THR A 28 -9.01 -4.13 11.90
N ALA A 29 -8.58 -5.34 11.53
CA ALA A 29 -7.87 -5.59 10.28
C ALA A 29 -8.72 -5.27 9.04
N GLY A 30 -10.03 -5.55 9.10
CA GLY A 30 -10.98 -5.16 8.06
C GLY A 30 -11.06 -3.65 7.88
N GLN A 31 -11.19 -2.90 8.98
CA GLN A 31 -11.26 -1.44 8.95
C GLN A 31 -9.94 -0.81 8.45
N ILE A 32 -8.78 -1.25 8.95
CA ILE A 32 -7.47 -0.76 8.49
C ILE A 32 -7.27 -1.06 7.00
N SER A 33 -7.74 -2.21 6.52
CA SER A 33 -7.68 -2.55 5.09
C SER A 33 -8.57 -1.64 4.25
N GLU A 34 -9.75 -1.27 4.72
CA GLU A 34 -10.64 -0.34 4.02
C GLU A 34 -10.02 1.07 3.94
N GLU A 35 -9.48 1.57 5.05
CA GLU A 35 -8.75 2.85 5.07
C GLU A 35 -7.51 2.80 4.15
N GLY A 36 -6.75 1.71 4.19
CA GLY A 36 -5.59 1.48 3.33
C GLY A 36 -5.95 1.46 1.84
N ALA A 37 -7.06 0.82 1.47
CA ALA A 37 -7.55 0.80 0.09
C ALA A 37 -7.90 2.21 -0.40
N SER A 38 -8.54 3.03 0.45
CA SER A 38 -8.85 4.43 0.15
C SER A 38 -7.59 5.26 -0.08
N VAL A 39 -6.58 5.13 0.80
CA VAL A 39 -5.29 5.83 0.66
C VAL A 39 -4.59 5.45 -0.64
N ILE A 40 -4.55 4.17 -0.98
CA ILE A 40 -3.94 3.69 -2.22
C ILE A 40 -4.68 4.23 -3.45
N HIS A 41 -6.01 4.22 -3.42
CA HIS A 41 -6.81 4.77 -4.51
C HIS A 41 -6.54 6.27 -4.72
N ASN A 42 -6.48 7.03 -3.63
CA ASN A 42 -6.13 8.45 -3.67
C ASN A 42 -4.70 8.66 -4.22
N ALA A 43 -3.74 7.84 -3.80
CA ALA A 43 -2.37 7.91 -4.33
C ALA A 43 -2.32 7.64 -5.84
N ALA A 44 -3.05 6.63 -6.33
CA ALA A 44 -3.16 6.36 -7.77
C ALA A 44 -3.80 7.52 -8.54
N SER A 45 -4.81 8.18 -7.97
CA SER A 45 -5.44 9.37 -8.54
C SER A 45 -4.47 10.56 -8.60
N GLU A 46 -3.72 10.84 -7.53
CA GLU A 46 -2.72 11.91 -7.52
C GLU A 46 -1.58 11.64 -8.52
N MET A 47 -1.16 10.39 -8.68
CA MET A 47 -0.20 10.03 -9.73
C MET A 47 -0.73 10.35 -11.13
N ARG A 48 -2.01 10.09 -11.43
CA ARG A 48 -2.59 10.47 -12.72
C ARG A 48 -2.56 11.99 -12.94
N LYS A 49 -2.88 12.79 -11.92
CA LYS A 49 -2.78 14.26 -11.98
C LYS A 49 -1.34 14.72 -12.25
N ILE A 50 -0.35 14.06 -11.63
CA ILE A 50 1.07 14.34 -11.91
C ILE A 50 1.39 14.02 -13.38
N SER A 51 0.91 12.88 -13.91
CA SER A 51 1.11 12.54 -15.33
C SER A 51 0.54 13.62 -16.26
N GLU A 52 -0.68 14.08 -15.99
CA GLU A 52 -1.32 15.15 -16.77
C GLU A 52 -0.52 16.46 -16.70
N ALA A 53 -0.07 16.85 -15.50
CA ALA A 53 0.72 18.07 -15.31
C ALA A 53 2.08 18.01 -16.01
N VAL A 54 2.75 16.85 -15.99
CA VAL A 54 4.02 16.64 -16.72
C VAL A 54 3.78 16.67 -18.22
N GLN A 55 2.70 16.08 -18.71
CA GLN A 55 2.37 16.10 -20.14
C GLN A 55 2.04 17.52 -20.63
N ALA A 56 1.28 18.30 -19.85
CA ALA A 56 1.05 19.71 -20.14
C ALA A 56 2.35 20.53 -20.14
N SER A 57 3.24 20.27 -19.18
CA SER A 57 4.56 20.91 -19.13
C SER A 57 5.42 20.55 -20.34
N SER A 58 5.36 19.30 -20.81
CA SER A 58 6.06 18.85 -22.00
C SER A 58 5.62 19.62 -23.25
N GLN A 59 4.32 19.90 -23.38
CA GLN A 59 3.80 20.68 -24.51
C GLN A 59 4.35 22.12 -24.50
N ILE A 60 4.39 22.77 -23.34
CA ILE A 60 4.94 24.13 -23.20
C ILE A 60 6.43 24.17 -23.58
N VAL A 61 7.20 23.15 -23.17
CA VAL A 61 8.63 23.07 -23.52
C VAL A 61 8.83 22.76 -25.00
N GLU A 62 7.96 21.96 -25.62
CA GLU A 62 7.97 21.71 -27.05
C GLU A 62 7.68 22.99 -27.86
N ASP A 63 6.70 23.79 -27.42
CA ASP A 63 6.39 25.09 -28.00
C ASP A 63 7.60 26.05 -27.91
N LEU A 64 8.33 26.04 -26.79
CA LEU A 64 9.59 26.79 -26.65
C LEU A 64 10.66 26.31 -27.65
N GLY A 65 10.70 25.01 -27.94
CA GLY A 65 11.52 24.44 -29.00
C GLY A 65 11.16 25.01 -30.38
N HIS A 66 9.87 25.08 -30.71
CA HIS A 66 9.38 25.69 -31.95
C HIS A 66 9.71 27.18 -32.05
N GLN A 67 9.50 27.95 -30.98
CA GLN A 67 9.88 29.37 -30.93
C GLN A 67 11.39 29.56 -31.13
N SER A 68 12.21 28.68 -30.57
CA SER A 68 13.66 28.71 -30.74
C SER A 68 14.08 28.51 -32.20
N VAL A 69 13.37 27.67 -32.96
CA VAL A 69 13.59 27.51 -34.41
C VAL A 69 13.28 28.80 -35.18
N GLN A 70 12.20 29.50 -34.81
CA GLN A 70 11.87 30.80 -35.41
C GLN A 70 12.96 31.85 -35.12
N ILE A 71 13.50 31.87 -33.89
CA ILE A 71 14.62 32.76 -33.54
C ILE A 71 15.86 32.43 -34.39
N THR A 72 16.19 31.15 -34.60
CA THR A 72 17.31 30.76 -35.48
C THR A 72 17.14 31.35 -36.89
N SER A 73 15.93 31.32 -37.45
CA SER A 73 15.66 31.92 -38.77
C SER A 73 15.92 33.43 -38.77
N ILE A 74 15.46 34.15 -37.74
CA ILE A 74 15.66 35.61 -37.63
C ILE A 74 17.15 35.93 -37.48
N VAL A 75 17.87 35.20 -36.62
CA VAL A 75 19.30 35.38 -36.40
C VAL A 75 20.10 35.16 -37.70
N ASN A 76 19.72 34.16 -38.50
CA ASN A 76 20.33 33.93 -39.81
C ASN A 76 20.07 35.09 -40.78
N THR A 77 18.84 35.63 -40.83
CA THR A 77 18.55 36.81 -41.65
C THR A 77 19.34 38.04 -41.21
N ILE A 78 19.49 38.28 -39.89
CA ILE A 78 20.30 39.40 -39.38
C ILE A 78 21.77 39.20 -39.77
N LYS A 79 22.28 37.97 -39.71
CA LYS A 79 23.64 37.65 -40.14
C LYS A 79 23.83 37.95 -41.63
N GLU A 80 22.90 37.54 -42.49
CA GLU A 80 22.93 37.85 -43.92
C GLU A 80 22.91 39.38 -44.17
N ILE A 81 22.09 40.12 -43.43
CA ILE A 81 22.05 41.59 -43.51
C ILE A 81 23.39 42.20 -43.07
N ALA A 82 24.00 41.69 -41.99
CA ALA A 82 25.29 42.15 -41.51
C ALA A 82 26.40 41.88 -42.54
N ASP A 83 26.43 40.68 -43.15
CA ASP A 83 27.37 40.32 -44.19
C ASP A 83 27.20 41.20 -45.44
N GLN A 84 25.97 41.48 -45.87
CA GLN A 84 25.67 42.42 -46.96
C GLN A 84 26.09 43.85 -46.62
N THR A 85 25.81 44.32 -45.40
CA THR A 85 26.19 45.66 -44.93
C THR A 85 27.70 45.81 -44.88
N ASN A 86 28.41 44.77 -44.44
CA ASN A 86 29.87 44.72 -44.44
C ASN A 86 30.45 44.85 -45.85
N LEU A 87 29.86 44.13 -46.82
CA LEU A 87 30.27 44.19 -48.23
C LEU A 87 29.96 45.55 -48.86
N LEU A 88 28.80 46.14 -48.56
CA LEU A 88 28.43 47.50 -49.00
C LEU A 88 29.38 48.56 -48.43
N ALA A 89 29.72 48.46 -47.15
CA ALA A 89 30.66 49.35 -46.48
C ALA A 89 32.07 49.25 -47.07
N LEU A 90 32.52 48.03 -47.40
CA LEU A 90 33.79 47.81 -48.09
C LEU A 90 33.82 48.49 -49.46
N ASN A 91 32.77 48.31 -50.27
CA ASN A 91 32.66 48.96 -51.58
C ASN A 91 32.65 50.49 -51.45
N ALA A 92 31.95 51.04 -50.46
CA ALA A 92 31.94 52.47 -50.18
C ALA A 92 33.32 52.99 -49.74
N ALA A 93 34.06 52.23 -48.93
CA ALA A 93 35.43 52.58 -48.52
C ALA A 93 36.39 52.60 -49.73
N ILE A 94 36.25 51.65 -50.66
CA ILE A 94 37.03 51.60 -51.90
C ILE A 94 36.74 52.83 -52.78
N GLU A 95 35.46 53.18 -52.97
CA GLU A 95 35.09 54.32 -53.81
C GLU A 95 35.48 55.66 -53.16
N ALA A 96 35.39 55.76 -51.82
CA ALA A 96 35.86 56.91 -51.07
C ALA A 96 37.38 57.10 -51.19
N ALA A 97 38.17 56.01 -51.16
CA ALA A 97 39.61 56.07 -51.42
C ALA A 97 39.92 56.52 -52.87
N ARG A 98 39.08 56.12 -53.82
CA ARG A 98 39.20 56.50 -55.24
C ARG A 98 38.94 57.99 -55.49
N ALA A 99 38.08 58.61 -54.69
CA ALA A 99 37.79 60.06 -54.75
C ALA A 99 38.87 60.95 -54.10
N GLY A 100 39.93 60.37 -53.53
CA GLY A 100 41.05 61.11 -52.93
C GLY A 100 40.63 61.98 -51.74
N GLU A 101 41.14 63.22 -51.67
CA GLU A 101 40.86 64.13 -50.55
C GLU A 101 39.36 64.47 -50.39
N GLN A 102 38.58 64.46 -51.48
CA GLN A 102 37.14 64.74 -51.42
C GLN A 102 36.33 63.58 -50.79
N GLY A 103 36.86 62.35 -50.82
CA GLY A 103 36.22 61.16 -50.26
C GLY A 103 36.57 60.88 -48.80
N ARG A 104 37.46 61.67 -48.20
CA ARG A 104 38.07 61.37 -46.90
C ARG A 104 37.06 61.27 -45.75
N GLY A 105 36.02 62.12 -45.75
CA GLY A 105 34.92 62.03 -44.78
C GLY A 105 34.05 60.77 -44.97
N PHE A 106 33.78 60.39 -46.22
CA PHE A 106 33.04 59.17 -46.55
C PHE A 106 33.81 57.90 -46.18
N ALA A 107 35.14 57.89 -46.33
CA ALA A 107 35.99 56.76 -45.96
C ALA A 107 35.89 56.43 -44.46
N VAL A 108 35.84 57.45 -43.60
CA VAL A 108 35.70 57.26 -42.14
C VAL A 108 34.33 56.65 -41.80
N VAL A 109 33.26 57.16 -42.42
CA VAL A 109 31.91 56.61 -42.21
C VAL A 109 31.82 55.16 -42.70
N ALA A 110 32.39 54.86 -43.87
CA ALA A 110 32.39 53.51 -44.42
C ALA A 110 33.13 52.52 -43.51
N ASP A 111 34.28 52.88 -42.94
CA ASP A 111 35.02 52.00 -42.03
C ASP A 111 34.28 51.80 -40.67
N GLU A 112 33.54 52.81 -40.20
CA GLU A 112 32.70 52.68 -38.99
C GLU A 112 31.49 51.77 -39.23
N VAL A 113 30.82 51.91 -40.39
CA VAL A 113 29.72 51.00 -40.78
C VAL A 113 30.23 49.57 -40.93
N ARG A 114 31.44 49.38 -41.49
CA ARG A 114 32.09 48.08 -41.61
C ARG A 114 32.31 47.42 -40.24
N LYS A 115 32.90 48.15 -39.29
CA LYS A 115 33.09 47.67 -37.91
C LYS A 115 31.77 47.33 -37.22
N LEU A 116 30.72 48.12 -37.44
CA LEU A 116 29.39 47.85 -36.88
C LEU A 116 28.77 46.58 -37.47
N ALA A 117 28.97 46.35 -38.77
CA ALA A 117 28.52 45.15 -39.46
C ALA A 117 29.27 43.90 -38.95
N GLU A 118 30.60 43.95 -38.82
CA GLU A 118 31.41 42.88 -38.22
C GLU A 118 30.97 42.58 -36.77
N ARG A 119 30.71 43.62 -35.96
CA ARG A 119 30.24 43.46 -34.58
C ARG A 119 28.86 42.81 -34.53
N THR A 120 27.95 43.19 -35.42
CA THR A 120 26.62 42.57 -35.57
C THR A 120 26.75 41.09 -35.98
N GLY A 121 27.65 40.76 -36.91
CA GLY A 121 27.95 39.39 -37.31
C GLY A 121 28.44 38.52 -36.15
N ASN A 122 29.32 39.06 -35.30
CA ASN A 122 29.79 38.35 -34.11
C ASN A 122 28.66 38.14 -33.09
N SER A 123 27.84 39.16 -32.81
CA SER A 123 26.70 39.02 -31.88
C SER A 123 25.66 38.03 -32.38
N THR A 124 25.36 38.00 -33.69
CA THR A 124 24.43 37.00 -34.26
C THR A 124 24.96 35.58 -34.11
N LYS A 125 26.28 35.37 -34.25
CA LYS A 125 26.91 34.07 -34.00
C LYS A 125 26.73 33.63 -32.53
N GLU A 126 27.02 34.51 -31.57
CA GLU A 126 26.84 34.22 -30.14
C GLU A 126 25.37 33.90 -29.81
N ILE A 127 24.42 34.67 -30.37
CA ILE A 127 22.99 34.38 -30.22
C ILE A 127 22.65 33.01 -30.81
N GLY A 128 23.17 32.67 -31.99
CA GLY A 128 22.96 31.36 -32.62
C GLY A 128 23.44 30.20 -31.75
N GLU A 129 24.61 30.34 -31.11
CA GLU A 129 25.13 29.36 -30.16
C GLU A 129 24.23 29.22 -28.92
N MET A 130 23.72 30.34 -28.37
CA MET A 130 22.77 30.32 -27.25
C MET A 130 21.45 29.64 -27.62
N VAL A 131 20.88 29.95 -28.79
CA VAL A 131 19.64 29.35 -29.28
C VAL A 131 19.82 27.84 -29.49
N THR A 132 20.96 27.42 -30.02
CA THR A 132 21.29 25.99 -30.19
C THR A 132 21.32 25.26 -28.83
N LYS A 133 21.90 25.88 -27.79
CA LYS A 133 21.87 25.34 -26.42
C LYS A 133 20.45 25.23 -25.88
N ILE A 134 19.60 26.23 -26.13
CA ILE A 134 18.17 26.20 -25.74
C ILE A 134 17.42 25.06 -26.46
N GLN A 135 17.64 24.87 -27.77
CA GLN A 135 17.03 23.78 -28.54
C GLN A 135 17.45 22.40 -28.02
N ASN A 136 18.73 22.21 -27.69
CA ASN A 136 19.20 20.96 -27.11
C ASN A 136 18.64 20.73 -25.70
N GLY A 137 18.56 21.78 -24.89
CA GLY A 137 17.99 21.73 -23.54
C GLY A 137 16.50 21.40 -23.54
N THR A 138 15.73 22.05 -24.41
CA THR A 138 14.28 21.78 -24.58
C THR A 138 14.03 20.35 -25.05
N ARG A 139 14.77 19.85 -26.06
CA ARG A 139 14.64 18.46 -26.51
C ARG A 139 14.97 17.45 -25.40
N SER A 140 16.01 17.71 -24.60
CA SER A 140 16.40 16.86 -23.48
C SER A 140 15.36 16.88 -22.35
N ALA A 141 14.76 18.04 -22.09
CA ALA A 141 13.69 18.20 -21.12
C ALA A 141 12.43 17.45 -21.54
N VAL A 142 12.00 17.55 -22.81
CA VAL A 142 10.87 16.78 -23.35
C VAL A 142 11.10 15.28 -23.22
N SER A 143 12.29 14.78 -23.58
CA SER A 143 12.63 13.35 -23.42
C SER A 143 12.53 12.92 -21.94
N SER A 144 13.09 13.70 -21.02
CA SER A 144 13.01 13.42 -19.58
C SER A 144 11.57 13.42 -19.05
N MET A 145 10.73 14.34 -19.55
CA MET A 145 9.32 14.40 -19.19
C MET A 145 8.53 13.19 -19.70
N GLN A 146 8.78 12.75 -20.93
CA GLN A 146 8.18 11.52 -21.49
C GLN A 146 8.57 10.28 -20.68
N ASP A 147 9.82 10.20 -20.23
CA ASP A 147 10.30 9.14 -19.34
C ASP A 147 9.59 9.21 -17.98
N GLY A 148 9.42 10.42 -17.43
CA GLY A 148 8.66 10.67 -16.21
C GLY A 148 7.21 10.19 -16.31
N VAL A 149 6.51 10.46 -17.42
CA VAL A 149 5.15 9.95 -17.67
C VAL A 149 5.11 8.42 -17.64
N ARG A 150 6.10 7.74 -18.25
CA ARG A 150 6.19 6.26 -18.20
C ARG A 150 6.40 5.75 -16.78
N GLN A 151 7.25 6.40 -15.99
CA GLN A 151 7.46 6.03 -14.58
C GLN A 151 6.20 6.21 -13.74
N VAL A 152 5.47 7.32 -13.95
CA VAL A 152 4.19 7.56 -13.27
C VAL A 152 3.15 6.50 -13.65
N SER A 153 3.07 6.13 -14.93
CA SER A 153 2.17 5.04 -15.37
C SER A 153 2.47 3.72 -14.67
N ASN A 154 3.74 3.35 -14.51
CA ASN A 154 4.14 2.17 -13.75
C ASN A 154 3.77 2.31 -12.25
N GLY A 155 3.97 3.50 -11.68
CA GLY A 155 3.55 3.80 -10.31
C GLY A 155 2.05 3.58 -10.07
N VAL A 156 1.20 4.00 -11.03
CA VAL A 156 -0.24 3.76 -10.98
C VAL A 156 -0.57 2.26 -11.02
N GLU A 157 0.12 1.49 -11.86
CA GLU A 157 -0.07 0.04 -11.93
C GLU A 157 0.28 -0.65 -10.62
N LEU A 158 1.42 -0.30 -10.02
CA LEU A 158 1.84 -0.82 -8.71
C LEU A 158 0.86 -0.43 -7.60
N ALA A 159 0.34 0.80 -7.63
CA ALA A 159 -0.68 1.24 -6.68
C ALA A 159 -1.97 0.41 -6.82
N ASN A 160 -2.43 0.12 -8.04
CA ASN A 160 -3.59 -0.74 -8.24
C ASN A 160 -3.35 -2.16 -7.70
N GLN A 161 -2.17 -2.75 -7.96
CA GLN A 161 -1.81 -4.08 -7.43
C GLN A 161 -1.76 -4.10 -5.88
N ALA A 162 -1.27 -3.02 -5.27
CA ALA A 162 -1.31 -2.86 -3.82
C ALA A 162 -2.76 -2.77 -3.32
N GLY A 163 -3.63 -2.05 -4.02
CA GLY A 163 -5.06 -1.94 -3.72
C GLY A 163 -5.77 -3.29 -3.77
N ASP A 164 -5.49 -4.11 -4.79
CA ASP A 164 -6.02 -5.47 -4.90
C ASP A 164 -5.55 -6.37 -3.76
N SER A 165 -4.28 -6.23 -3.34
CA SER A 165 -3.73 -6.98 -2.21
C SER A 165 -4.42 -6.61 -0.90
N ILE A 166 -4.68 -5.32 -0.68
CA ILE A 166 -5.43 -4.84 0.49
C ILE A 166 -6.89 -5.30 0.47
N ASN A 167 -7.54 -5.31 -0.69
CA ASN A 167 -8.89 -5.87 -0.84
C ASN A 167 -8.92 -7.35 -0.43
N ARG A 168 -7.92 -8.14 -0.83
CA ARG A 168 -7.80 -9.55 -0.42
C ARG A 168 -7.59 -9.71 1.08
N ILE A 169 -6.87 -8.80 1.74
CA ILE A 169 -6.72 -8.80 3.20
C ILE A 169 -8.05 -8.51 3.88
N ARG A 170 -8.81 -7.51 3.39
CA ARG A 170 -10.17 -7.21 3.90
C ARG A 170 -11.08 -8.42 3.80
N ASP A 171 -11.12 -9.08 2.64
CA ASP A 171 -11.95 -10.27 2.43
C ASP A 171 -11.49 -11.44 3.32
N GLY A 172 -10.18 -11.58 3.53
CA GLY A 172 -9.61 -12.53 4.49
C GLY A 172 -10.09 -12.28 5.91
N ALA A 173 -10.05 -11.02 6.37
CA ALA A 173 -10.51 -10.61 7.69
C ALA A 173 -12.00 -10.91 7.90
N LEU A 174 -12.84 -10.59 6.90
CA LEU A 174 -14.28 -10.92 6.92
C LEU A 174 -14.52 -12.43 7.02
N ARG A 175 -13.73 -13.25 6.33
CA ARG A 175 -13.83 -14.72 6.44
C ARG A 175 -13.45 -15.21 7.84
N VAL A 176 -12.43 -14.64 8.47
CA VAL A 176 -12.08 -14.98 9.86
C VAL A 176 -13.22 -14.63 10.81
N THR A 177 -13.86 -13.46 10.65
CA THR A 177 -15.05 -13.09 11.44
C THR A 177 -16.16 -14.14 11.34
N VAL A 178 -16.46 -14.65 10.13
CA VAL A 178 -17.47 -15.71 9.94
C VAL A 178 -17.07 -17.00 10.66
N VAL A 179 -15.81 -17.41 10.56
CA VAL A 179 -15.31 -18.62 11.25
C VAL A 179 -15.41 -18.47 12.76
N VAL A 180 -15.02 -17.32 13.29
CA VAL A 180 -15.07 -17.02 14.73
C VAL A 180 -16.50 -17.01 15.27
N ASN A 181 -17.48 -16.53 14.49
CA ASN A 181 -18.88 -16.63 14.87
C ASN A 181 -19.33 -18.10 14.99
N GLY A 182 -18.96 -18.97 14.03
CA GLY A 182 -19.25 -20.40 14.12
C GLY A 182 -18.55 -21.12 15.29
N ILE A 183 -17.33 -20.67 15.65
CA ILE A 183 -16.65 -21.13 16.87
C ILE A 183 -17.46 -20.72 18.11
N SER A 184 -17.98 -19.49 18.14
CA SER A 184 -18.75 -18.97 19.27
C SER A 184 -20.05 -19.76 19.47
N ASP A 185 -20.73 -20.14 18.39
CA ASP A 185 -21.89 -21.03 18.42
C ASP A 185 -21.52 -22.40 19.00
N SER A 186 -20.40 -22.99 18.53
CA SER A 186 -19.91 -24.29 19.02
C SER A 186 -19.54 -24.27 20.51
N ILE A 187 -18.94 -23.17 20.99
CA ILE A 187 -18.63 -22.95 22.40
C ILE A 187 -19.91 -22.91 23.24
N SER A 188 -20.95 -22.25 22.74
CA SER A 188 -22.25 -22.20 23.43
C SER A 188 -22.85 -23.60 23.58
N GLU A 189 -22.81 -24.42 22.52
CA GLU A 189 -23.25 -25.81 22.58
C GLU A 189 -22.39 -26.65 23.54
N GLN A 190 -21.07 -26.52 23.50
CA GLN A 190 -20.16 -27.23 24.41
C GLN A 190 -20.39 -26.84 25.87
N SER A 191 -20.68 -25.57 26.15
CA SER A 191 -21.00 -25.08 27.49
C SER A 191 -22.29 -25.72 28.02
N MET A 192 -23.34 -25.80 27.18
CA MET A 192 -24.58 -26.49 27.53
C MET A 192 -24.36 -27.98 27.80
N ALA A 193 -23.63 -28.67 26.91
CA ALA A 193 -23.31 -30.10 27.09
C ALA A 193 -22.49 -30.35 28.35
N SER A 194 -21.53 -29.47 28.67
CA SER A 194 -20.70 -29.57 29.88
C SER A 194 -21.53 -29.42 31.16
N ASN A 195 -22.49 -28.49 31.17
CA ASN A 195 -23.43 -28.34 32.29
C ASN A 195 -24.32 -29.58 32.47
N GLU A 196 -24.79 -30.17 31.37
CA GLU A 196 -25.57 -31.42 31.44
C GLU A 196 -24.74 -32.58 32.00
N ILE A 197 -23.48 -32.70 31.58
CA ILE A 197 -22.55 -33.71 32.11
C ILE A 197 -22.30 -33.49 33.61
N ALA A 198 -22.08 -32.24 34.04
CA ALA A 198 -21.91 -31.90 35.45
C ALA A 198 -23.10 -32.37 36.29
N GLN A 199 -24.32 -32.07 35.82
CA GLN A 199 -25.55 -32.47 36.50
C GLN A 199 -25.72 -34.01 36.55
N LYS A 200 -25.43 -34.73 35.46
CA LYS A 200 -25.47 -36.20 35.44
C LYS A 200 -24.45 -36.83 36.39
N LEU A 201 -23.27 -36.23 36.55
CA LEU A 201 -22.25 -36.70 37.49
C LEU A 201 -22.67 -36.51 38.94
N GLU A 202 -23.36 -35.42 39.26
CA GLU A 202 -23.92 -35.20 40.60
C GLU A 202 -24.92 -36.31 40.96
N VAL A 203 -25.80 -36.68 40.02
CA VAL A 203 -26.73 -37.81 40.18
C VAL A 203 -25.98 -39.15 40.37
N ILE A 204 -24.92 -39.41 39.61
CA ILE A 204 -24.11 -40.63 39.76
C ILE A 204 -23.40 -40.67 41.12
N ALA A 205 -22.88 -39.54 41.60
CA ALA A 205 -22.27 -39.44 42.90
C ALA A 205 -23.28 -39.78 44.01
N GLN A 206 -24.49 -39.22 43.95
CA GLN A 206 -25.56 -39.53 44.88
C GLN A 206 -25.97 -41.01 44.84
N MET A 207 -26.17 -41.59 43.66
CA MET A 207 -26.47 -43.03 43.53
C MET A 207 -25.35 -43.92 44.09
N SER A 208 -24.09 -43.49 43.96
CA SER A 208 -22.94 -44.22 44.52
C SER A 208 -22.95 -44.21 46.05
N GLU A 209 -23.32 -43.08 46.67
CA GLU A 209 -23.50 -42.98 48.12
C GLU A 209 -24.66 -43.85 48.61
N GLU A 210 -25.81 -43.82 47.94
CA GLU A 210 -26.97 -44.66 48.24
C GLU A 210 -26.64 -46.16 48.13
N SER A 211 -25.92 -46.54 47.07
CA SER A 211 -25.47 -47.91 46.86
C SER A 211 -24.49 -48.36 47.95
N ALA A 212 -23.55 -47.49 48.35
CA ALA A 212 -22.63 -47.76 49.47
C ALA A 212 -23.37 -47.90 50.81
N ALA A 213 -24.46 -47.17 51.02
CA ALA A 213 -25.33 -47.32 52.19
C ALA A 213 -26.11 -48.65 52.15
N ALA A 214 -26.69 -49.01 51.01
CA ALA A 214 -27.41 -50.27 50.82
C ALA A 214 -26.50 -51.51 51.00
N VAL A 215 -25.25 -51.44 50.51
CA VAL A 215 -24.24 -52.49 50.74
C VAL A 215 -23.92 -52.64 52.23
N ARG A 216 -23.76 -51.53 52.96
CA ARG A 216 -23.56 -51.57 54.43
C ARG A 216 -24.73 -52.23 55.13
N GLN A 217 -25.95 -51.85 54.78
CA GLN A 217 -27.17 -52.42 55.36
C GLN A 217 -27.32 -53.92 55.05
N THR A 218 -26.96 -54.34 53.84
CA THR A 218 -26.95 -55.75 53.43
C THR A 218 -25.90 -56.55 54.21
N ALA A 219 -24.70 -55.99 54.40
CA ALA A 219 -23.65 -56.62 55.20
C ALA A 219 -24.07 -56.76 56.68
N ASP A 220 -24.80 -55.80 57.23
CA ASP A 220 -25.35 -55.87 58.59
C ASP A 220 -26.42 -56.96 58.72
N ALA A 221 -27.36 -57.03 57.76
CA ALA A 221 -28.36 -58.09 57.71
C ALA A 221 -27.73 -59.49 57.58
N ALA A 222 -26.70 -59.64 56.75
CA ALA A 222 -25.95 -60.88 56.63
C ALA A 222 -25.26 -61.28 57.96
N ARG A 223 -24.67 -60.33 58.68
CA ARG A 223 -24.12 -60.55 60.02
C ARG A 223 -25.17 -61.00 61.03
N GLN A 224 -26.35 -60.40 61.00
CA GLN A 224 -27.47 -60.79 61.88
C GLN A 224 -27.97 -62.21 61.55
N LEU A 225 -28.11 -62.55 60.27
CA LEU A 225 -28.49 -63.90 59.83
C LEU A 225 -27.45 -64.95 60.24
N GLN A 226 -26.16 -64.64 60.12
CA GLN A 226 -25.07 -65.50 60.59
C GLN A 226 -25.20 -65.76 62.10
N ALA A 227 -25.44 -64.71 62.90
CA ALA A 227 -25.62 -64.83 64.34
C ALA A 227 -26.85 -65.67 64.72
N LEU A 228 -27.98 -65.44 64.04
CA LEU A 228 -29.21 -66.22 64.26
C LEU A 228 -29.02 -67.69 63.88
N SER A 229 -28.36 -67.96 62.75
CA SER A 229 -28.03 -69.32 62.31
C SER A 229 -27.13 -70.05 63.31
N SER A 230 -26.13 -69.34 63.86
CA SER A 230 -25.27 -69.88 64.93
C SER A 230 -26.07 -70.21 66.19
N SER A 231 -26.96 -69.30 66.61
CA SER A 231 -27.84 -69.51 67.76
C SER A 231 -28.78 -70.71 67.56
N LEU A 232 -29.43 -70.82 66.40
CA LEU A 232 -30.26 -71.97 66.04
C LEU A 232 -29.48 -73.29 66.09
N ARG A 233 -28.25 -73.33 65.56
CA ARG A 233 -27.38 -74.52 65.65
C ARG A 233 -27.08 -74.90 67.10
N GLN A 234 -26.82 -73.92 67.96
CA GLN A 234 -26.58 -74.15 69.39
C GLN A 234 -27.82 -74.69 70.10
N THR A 235 -29.00 -74.13 69.81
CA THR A 235 -30.28 -74.60 70.37
C THR A 235 -30.59 -76.03 69.94
N VAL A 236 -30.45 -76.36 68.64
CA VAL A 236 -30.68 -77.72 68.15
C VAL A 236 -29.68 -78.72 68.76
N ALA A 237 -28.43 -78.31 69.00
CA ALA A 237 -27.44 -79.15 69.66
C ALA A 237 -27.83 -79.52 71.11
N GLN A 238 -28.52 -78.63 71.84
CA GLN A 238 -29.02 -78.92 73.20
C GLN A 238 -30.17 -79.94 73.21
N PHE A 239 -30.94 -80.06 72.13
CA PHE A 239 -32.02 -81.06 72.00
C PHE A 239 -31.54 -82.40 71.43
N LYS A 240 -30.25 -82.53 71.09
CA LYS A 240 -29.65 -83.75 70.52
C LYS A 240 -29.01 -84.67 71.56
N THR A 241 -29.13 -84.31 72.84
CA THR A 241 -28.85 -85.13 74.04
C THR A 241 -30.15 -85.59 74.66
#